data_AF-A0A7X3QKD5-F1
#
_entry.id   AF-A0A7X3QKD5-F1
#
_cell.length_a   1.000
_cell.length_b   1.000
_cell.length_c   1.000
_cell.angle_alpha   90.00
_cell.angle_beta   90.00
_cell.angle_gamma   90.00
#
_symmetry.space_group_name_H-M   'P 1'
#
loop_
_entity.id
_entity.type
_entity.pdbx_description
1 polymer ?
#
loop_
_entity_poly.entity_id
_entity_poly.type
_entity_poly.pdbx_seq_one_letter_code
_entity_poly.pdbx_strand_id
1 'polypeptide(L)'
;LLGRFWFLISCIVSAVLEVLQLLNYGSPLMRDYLRRRYGSDLTPRHIWCGVSVEDNKATARIRHLQDAPITTRFLSIEPLLGPVGDIDIEGVSWVIVGGESGPGARPMDADWVREIRDNCLSSEVPFFFKQWGGVFKKRTGRILDGRTWDQMPQPMSA
;
A
#
# COMPACT_ATOMS: atom_id res chain seq x y z
N LEU A 1 14.83 26.80 4.76
CA LEU A 1 14.72 26.05 3.48
C LEU A 1 13.73 24.89 3.62
N LEU A 2 12.52 25.17 4.12
CA LEU A 2 11.42 24.21 4.28
C LEU A 2 10.37 24.59 3.24
N GLY A 3 10.48 24.04 2.04
CA GLY A 3 9.59 24.38 0.94
C GLY A 3 9.51 23.26 -0.07
N ARG A 4 8.29 22.74 -0.23
CA ARG A 4 7.82 21.92 -1.37
C ARG A 4 8.31 20.46 -1.45
N PHE A 5 7.86 19.62 -0.51
CA PHE A 5 7.64 18.19 -0.76
C PHE A 5 6.40 17.72 0.01
N TRP A 6 5.23 18.22 -0.39
CA TRP A 6 3.95 17.64 0.02
C TRP A 6 3.36 16.94 -1.20
N PHE A 7 3.66 15.65 -1.35
CA PHE A 7 2.93 14.78 -2.26
C PHE A 7 1.73 14.19 -1.49
N LEU A 8 0.60 14.16 -2.19
CA LEU A 8 -0.73 13.76 -1.77
C LEU A 8 -0.77 12.67 -0.68
N ILE A 9 -1.06 13.05 0.56
CA ILE A 9 -1.52 12.10 1.59
C ILE A 9 -2.96 11.73 1.22
N SER A 10 -3.17 10.58 0.59
CA SER A 10 -4.51 10.00 0.55
C SER A 10 -4.78 9.40 1.93
N CYS A 11 -5.33 10.19 2.84
CA CYS A 11 -5.86 9.69 4.12
C CYS A 11 -6.99 8.71 3.82
N ILE A 12 -6.73 7.40 3.93
CA ILE A 12 -7.80 6.41 4.04
C ILE A 12 -8.22 6.38 5.52
N VAL A 13 -9.45 6.81 5.76
CA VAL A 13 -10.07 6.96 7.07
C VAL A 13 -10.20 5.61 7.79
N SER A 14 -9.72 5.53 9.03
CA SER A 14 -10.41 4.81 10.10
C SER A 14 -10.19 5.56 11.42
N ALA A 15 -11.26 6.17 11.93
CA ALA A 15 -11.27 7.12 13.04
C ALA A 15 -11.16 6.48 14.44
N VAL A 16 -10.37 5.41 14.60
CA VAL A 16 -10.29 4.66 15.88
C VAL A 16 -8.87 4.57 16.44
N LEU A 17 -7.84 4.91 15.67
CA LEU A 17 -6.45 4.94 16.15
C LEU A 17 -5.78 6.16 15.52
N GLU A 18 -4.96 6.90 16.25
CA GLU A 18 -4.19 8.06 15.78
C GLU A 18 -3.09 7.65 14.77
N VAL A 19 -3.43 6.88 13.74
CA VAL A 19 -2.51 6.32 12.76
C VAL A 19 -2.32 7.31 11.61
N LEU A 20 -1.07 7.72 11.39
CA LEU A 20 -0.68 8.51 10.23
C LEU A 20 -0.19 7.57 9.11
N GLN A 21 -0.94 7.48 8.01
CA GLN A 21 -0.54 6.74 6.81
C GLN A 21 0.15 7.69 5.82
N LEU A 22 1.44 7.46 5.56
CA LEU A 22 2.21 8.21 4.57
C LEU A 22 2.41 7.34 3.31
N LEU A 23 1.80 7.76 2.20
CA LEU A 23 1.94 7.11 0.89
C LEU A 23 2.78 7.99 -0.03
N ASN A 24 3.79 7.41 -0.69
CA ASN A 24 4.70 8.20 -1.51
C ASN A 24 5.18 7.49 -2.80
N TYR A 25 5.14 8.22 -3.92
CA TYR A 25 5.75 7.82 -5.19
C TYR A 25 7.27 8.10 -5.21
N GLY A 26 7.74 9.08 -4.43
CA GLY A 26 9.16 9.42 -4.24
C GLY A 26 9.83 8.56 -3.17
N SER A 27 9.71 7.24 -3.25
CA SER A 27 10.16 6.31 -2.21
C SER A 27 11.64 6.45 -1.77
N PRO A 28 12.63 6.82 -2.63
CA PRO A 28 13.98 7.10 -2.16
C PRO A 28 14.04 8.29 -1.19
N LEU A 29 13.27 9.35 -1.46
CA LEU A 29 13.25 10.56 -0.63
C LEU A 29 12.65 10.29 0.74
N MET A 30 11.58 9.47 0.81
CA MET A 30 11.01 9.02 2.08
C MET A 30 12.02 8.23 2.89
N ARG A 31 12.68 7.23 2.27
CA ARG A 31 13.72 6.43 2.93
C ARG A 31 14.81 7.32 3.50
N ASP A 32 15.35 8.23 2.68
CA ASP A 32 16.46 9.10 3.09
C ASP A 32 16.03 10.11 4.17
N TYR A 33 14.79 10.61 4.11
CA TYR A 33 14.22 11.45 5.16
C TYR A 33 14.10 10.70 6.49
N LEU A 34 13.53 9.50 6.47
CA LEU A 34 13.35 8.68 7.68
C LEU A 34 14.69 8.29 8.29
N ARG A 35 15.67 7.90 7.46
CA ARG A 35 17.05 7.63 7.92
C ARG A 35 17.68 8.86 8.57
N ARG A 36 17.52 10.06 8.01
CA ARG A 36 18.02 11.29 8.63
C ARG A 36 17.29 11.65 9.92
N ARG A 37 15.99 11.39 10.01
CA ARG A 37 15.14 11.79 11.14
C ARG A 37 15.25 10.84 12.34
N TYR A 38 15.36 9.54 12.09
CA TYR A 38 15.33 8.50 13.12
C TYR A 38 16.66 7.75 13.26
N GLY A 39 17.61 7.93 12.31
CA GLY A 39 18.89 7.24 12.37
C GLY A 39 18.72 5.72 12.30
N SER A 40 19.15 5.03 13.35
CA SER A 40 18.96 3.58 13.54
C SER A 40 17.63 3.22 14.19
N ASP A 41 16.93 4.19 14.78
CA ASP A 41 15.67 3.95 15.49
C ASP A 41 14.52 3.79 14.49
N LEU A 42 13.56 2.94 14.82
CA LEU A 42 12.35 2.77 14.01
C LEU A 42 11.38 3.95 14.21
N THR A 43 10.52 4.19 13.20
CA THR A 43 9.41 5.14 13.33
C THR A 43 8.49 4.76 14.51
N PRO A 44 7.86 5.73 15.20
CA PRO A 44 6.81 5.46 16.16
C PRO A 44 5.71 4.54 15.58
N ARG A 45 5.15 3.64 16.40
CA ARG A 45 4.15 2.63 15.98
C ARG A 45 2.88 3.21 15.32
N HIS A 46 2.55 4.46 15.62
CA HIS A 46 1.42 5.18 15.05
C HIS A 46 1.73 5.83 13.68
N ILE A 47 2.98 5.73 13.20
CA ILE A 47 3.38 6.20 11.87
C ILE A 47 3.54 4.98 10.96
N TRP A 48 2.62 4.86 10.00
CA TRP A 48 2.63 3.82 8.99
C TRP A 48 3.10 4.43 7.68
N CYS A 49 4.03 3.75 7.02
CA CYS A 49 4.59 4.24 5.77
C CYS A 49 4.38 3.20 4.68
N GLY A 50 4.08 3.68 3.48
CA GLY A 50 3.85 2.82 2.34
C GLY A 50 4.26 3.45 1.02
N VAL A 51 4.38 2.58 0.03
CA VAL A 51 4.72 2.95 -1.35
C VAL A 51 3.61 2.49 -2.29
N SER A 52 3.42 3.28 -3.35
CA SER A 52 2.56 2.87 -4.45
C SER A 52 3.31 1.92 -5.38
N VAL A 53 2.68 0.81 -5.80
CA VAL A 53 3.23 -0.13 -6.79
C VAL A 53 2.15 -0.43 -7.81
N GLU A 54 2.21 0.17 -8.99
CA GLU A 54 1.13 0.10 -9.98
C GLU A 54 1.27 -1.12 -10.91
N ASP A 55 2.50 -1.57 -11.14
CA ASP A 55 2.87 -2.68 -12.01
C ASP A 55 4.29 -3.18 -11.66
N ASN A 56 4.79 -4.18 -12.40
CA ASN A 56 6.12 -4.76 -12.24
C ASN A 56 7.28 -3.74 -12.34
N LYS A 57 7.10 -2.59 -13.00
CA LYS A 57 8.15 -1.56 -13.15
C LYS A 57 8.31 -0.74 -11.86
N ALA A 58 7.29 -0.73 -11.01
CA ALA A 58 7.28 0.00 -9.74
C ALA A 58 7.77 -0.83 -8.54
N THR A 59 8.04 -2.13 -8.71
CA THR A 59 8.39 -3.07 -7.62
C THR A 59 9.69 -2.70 -6.90
N ALA A 60 10.62 -1.99 -7.55
CA ALA A 60 11.84 -1.47 -6.92
C ALA A 60 11.55 -0.56 -5.69
N ARG A 61 10.36 0.04 -5.61
CA ARG A 61 9.94 0.87 -4.46
C ARG A 61 9.73 0.06 -3.19
N ILE A 62 9.46 -1.25 -3.30
CA ILE A 62 9.30 -2.16 -2.16
C ILE A 62 10.63 -2.23 -1.37
N ARG A 63 11.76 -2.34 -2.08
CA ARG A 63 13.08 -2.30 -1.43
C ARG A 63 13.34 -1.00 -0.69
N HIS A 64 12.94 0.15 -1.24
CA HIS A 64 13.08 1.42 -0.52
C HIS A 64 12.27 1.46 0.78
N LEU A 65 11.12 0.77 0.81
CA LEU A 65 10.30 0.64 2.01
C LEU A 65 10.94 -0.30 3.04
N GLN A 66 11.49 -1.43 2.60
CA GLN A 66 12.23 -2.39 3.44
C GLN A 66 13.49 -1.75 4.05
N ASP A 67 14.23 -0.98 3.24
CA ASP A 67 15.46 -0.28 3.60
C ASP A 67 15.29 0.88 4.59
N ALA A 68 14.07 1.36 4.78
CA ALA A 68 13.75 2.48 5.67
C ALA A 68 13.47 1.98 7.10
N PRO A 69 13.80 2.77 8.14
CA PRO A 69 13.60 2.38 9.53
C PRO A 69 12.14 2.56 9.95
N ILE A 70 11.25 1.73 9.41
CA ILE A 70 9.79 1.83 9.55
C ILE A 70 9.29 0.69 10.43
N THR A 71 8.41 1.00 11.37
CA THR A 71 7.74 -0.02 12.18
C THR A 71 6.64 -0.74 11.41
N THR A 72 5.71 0.02 10.81
CA THR A 72 4.59 -0.55 10.05
C THR A 72 4.70 -0.16 8.57
N ARG A 73 4.95 -1.16 7.73
CA ARG A 73 5.11 -1.01 6.27
C ARG A 73 3.83 -1.45 5.56
N PHE A 74 3.37 -0.69 4.58
CA PHE A 74 2.27 -1.14 3.72
C PHE A 74 2.54 -0.91 2.23
N LEU A 75 1.96 -1.75 1.38
CA LEU A 75 1.96 -1.55 -0.06
C LEU A 75 0.57 -1.09 -0.51
N SER A 76 0.54 -0.02 -1.30
CA SER A 76 -0.67 0.42 -1.99
C SER A 76 -0.53 0.07 -3.47
N ILE A 77 -1.08 -1.06 -3.87
CA ILE A 77 -1.08 -1.50 -5.26
C ILE A 77 -2.32 -0.88 -5.95
N GLU A 78 -2.27 0.45 -6.03
CA GLU A 78 -3.37 1.30 -6.46
C GLU A 78 -2.88 2.53 -7.25
N PRO A 79 -3.41 2.77 -8.46
CA PRO A 79 -4.20 1.79 -9.22
C PRO A 79 -3.34 0.58 -9.61
N LEU A 80 -3.90 -0.63 -9.58
CA LEU A 80 -3.26 -1.80 -10.19
C LEU A 80 -3.45 -1.73 -11.71
N LEU A 81 -2.36 -1.50 -12.42
CA LEU A 81 -2.34 -1.18 -13.86
C LEU A 81 -1.79 -2.31 -14.74
N GLY A 82 -1.16 -3.29 -14.12
CA GLY A 82 -0.56 -4.45 -14.78
C GLY A 82 -0.13 -5.49 -13.74
N PRO A 83 0.35 -6.67 -14.17
CA PRO A 83 0.88 -7.66 -13.24
C PRO A 83 2.06 -7.07 -12.47
N VAL A 84 2.12 -7.34 -11.16
CA VAL A 84 3.28 -7.02 -10.32
C VAL A 84 4.30 -8.16 -10.29
N GLY A 85 3.85 -9.38 -10.59
CA GLY A 85 4.64 -10.61 -10.53
C GLY A 85 4.92 -11.06 -9.10
N ASP A 86 5.90 -11.95 -8.98
CA ASP A 86 6.43 -12.37 -7.69
C ASP A 86 7.17 -11.21 -7.02
N ILE A 87 6.57 -10.68 -5.94
CA ILE A 87 7.09 -9.55 -5.18
C ILE A 87 7.50 -10.02 -3.79
N ASP A 88 8.73 -9.67 -3.41
CA ASP A 88 9.20 -9.85 -2.04
C ASP A 88 8.47 -8.89 -1.10
N ILE A 89 7.56 -9.44 -0.30
CA ILE A 89 6.79 -8.71 0.71
C ILE A 89 7.29 -8.96 2.12
N GLU A 90 8.53 -9.44 2.29
CA GLU A 90 9.15 -9.60 3.60
C GLU A 90 9.14 -8.28 4.37
N GLY A 91 8.68 -8.33 5.62
CA GLY A 91 8.56 -7.15 6.50
C GLY A 91 7.43 -6.18 6.15
N VAL A 92 6.61 -6.46 5.13
CA VAL A 92 5.38 -5.72 4.82
C VAL A 92 4.28 -6.16 5.78
N SER A 93 3.64 -5.20 6.43
CA SER A 93 2.58 -5.44 7.42
C SER A 93 1.18 -5.46 6.80
N TRP A 94 1.01 -4.92 5.60
CA TRP A 94 -0.31 -4.81 4.96
C TRP A 94 -0.21 -4.54 3.45
N VAL A 95 -1.04 -5.18 2.65
CA VAL A 95 -1.15 -4.93 1.21
C VAL A 95 -2.58 -4.52 0.85
N ILE A 96 -2.68 -3.44 0.09
CA ILE A 96 -3.94 -2.85 -0.38
C ILE A 96 -3.96 -2.96 -1.90
N VAL A 97 -5.05 -3.46 -2.48
CA VAL A 97 -5.23 -3.55 -3.93
C VAL A 97 -6.50 -2.84 -4.38
N GLY A 98 -6.42 -2.10 -5.48
CA GLY A 98 -7.58 -1.45 -6.05
C GLY A 98 -7.36 -0.87 -7.44
N GLY A 99 -8.45 -0.78 -8.21
CA GLY A 99 -8.45 -0.28 -9.58
C GLY A 99 -8.53 1.24 -9.70
N GLU A 100 -8.17 1.72 -10.90
CA GLU A 100 -8.24 3.14 -11.27
C GLU A 100 -9.69 3.65 -11.30
N SER A 101 -9.87 4.95 -11.15
CA SER A 101 -11.15 5.55 -10.85
C SER A 101 -11.41 6.80 -11.67
N GLY A 102 -12.66 6.98 -12.11
CA GLY A 102 -13.08 8.18 -12.85
C GLY A 102 -13.10 7.98 -14.37
N PRO A 103 -13.31 9.07 -15.15
CA PRO A 103 -13.31 9.00 -16.60
C PRO A 103 -11.98 8.45 -17.14
N GLY A 104 -12.05 7.49 -18.05
CA GLY A 104 -10.86 6.85 -18.63
C GLY A 104 -10.17 5.82 -17.72
N ALA A 105 -10.79 5.43 -16.60
CA ALA A 105 -10.27 4.39 -15.72
C ALA A 105 -9.98 3.10 -16.49
N ARG A 106 -8.74 2.62 -16.39
CA ARG A 106 -8.31 1.37 -17.01
C ARG A 106 -8.92 0.16 -16.29
N PRO A 107 -9.33 -0.89 -17.04
CA PRO A 107 -9.81 -2.12 -16.43
C PRO A 107 -8.66 -2.82 -15.68
N MET A 108 -9.00 -3.41 -14.54
CA MET A 108 -8.09 -4.22 -13.74
C MET A 108 -8.44 -5.69 -13.94
N ASP A 109 -7.43 -6.53 -14.17
CA ASP A 109 -7.63 -7.97 -14.30
C ASP A 109 -7.81 -8.62 -12.92
N ALA A 110 -8.79 -9.52 -12.81
CA ALA A 110 -9.06 -10.27 -11.60
C ALA A 110 -7.91 -11.21 -11.23
N ASP A 111 -7.21 -11.77 -12.22
CA ASP A 111 -6.12 -12.71 -11.98
C ASP A 111 -4.91 -12.02 -11.34
N TRP A 112 -4.62 -10.76 -11.70
CA TRP A 112 -3.59 -9.98 -11.02
C TRP A 112 -3.92 -9.75 -9.54
N VAL A 113 -5.20 -9.49 -9.24
CA VAL A 113 -5.66 -9.33 -7.84
C VAL A 113 -5.52 -10.64 -7.07
N ARG A 114 -5.87 -11.78 -7.69
CA ARG A 114 -5.74 -13.12 -7.09
C ARG A 114 -4.29 -13.50 -6.83
N GLU A 115 -3.39 -13.23 -7.76
CA GLU A 115 -1.95 -13.47 -7.60
C GLU A 115 -1.41 -12.71 -6.38
N ILE A 116 -1.73 -11.42 -6.25
CA ILE A 116 -1.32 -10.62 -5.09
C ILE A 116 -1.92 -11.17 -3.80
N ARG A 117 -3.22 -11.49 -3.80
CA ARG A 117 -3.91 -12.06 -2.65
C ARG A 117 -3.23 -13.36 -2.20
N ASP A 118 -2.96 -14.27 -3.13
CA ASP A 118 -2.40 -15.59 -2.82
C ASP A 118 -0.97 -15.46 -2.27
N ASN A 119 -0.17 -14.52 -2.82
CA ASN A 119 1.13 -14.16 -2.25
C ASN A 119 1.00 -13.66 -0.80
N CYS A 120 0.05 -12.75 -0.54
CA CYS A 120 -0.22 -12.25 0.81
C CYS A 120 -0.63 -13.36 1.77
N LEU A 121 -1.56 -14.23 1.36
CA LEU A 121 -2.03 -15.35 2.18
C LEU A 121 -0.90 -16.34 2.49
N SER A 122 -0.06 -16.66 1.50
CA SER A 122 1.07 -17.57 1.67
C SER A 122 2.15 -17.03 2.63
N SER A 123 2.28 -15.70 2.70
CA SER A 123 3.25 -14.99 3.55
C SER A 123 2.63 -14.48 4.85
N GLU A 124 1.38 -14.85 5.14
CA GLU A 124 0.61 -14.38 6.31
C GLU A 124 0.53 -12.84 6.43
N VAL A 125 0.59 -12.13 5.30
CA VAL A 125 0.45 -10.68 5.23
C VAL A 125 -1.04 -10.31 5.04
N PRO A 126 -1.61 -9.43 5.87
CA PRO A 126 -2.96 -8.92 5.69
C PRO A 126 -3.20 -8.33 4.28
N PHE A 127 -4.25 -8.80 3.63
CA PHE A 127 -4.69 -8.38 2.30
C PHE A 127 -6.04 -7.62 2.37
N PHE A 128 -6.05 -6.43 1.78
CA PHE A 128 -7.25 -5.61 1.65
C PHE A 128 -7.56 -5.33 0.18
N PHE A 129 -8.73 -5.79 -0.28
CA PHE A 129 -9.24 -5.45 -1.60
C PHE A 129 -10.18 -4.24 -1.50
N LYS A 130 -9.71 -3.09 -1.99
CA LYS A 130 -10.42 -1.83 -1.84
C LYS A 130 -11.60 -1.68 -2.79
N GLN A 131 -11.39 -1.92 -4.08
CA GLN A 131 -12.41 -1.82 -5.13
C GLN A 131 -11.86 -2.21 -6.51
N TRP A 132 -12.76 -2.57 -7.43
CA TRP A 132 -12.43 -2.81 -8.84
C TRP A 132 -12.09 -1.55 -9.66
N GLY A 133 -12.54 -0.37 -9.23
CA GLY A 133 -12.35 0.87 -9.98
C GLY A 133 -13.46 1.15 -11.01
N GLY A 134 -13.16 1.91 -12.07
CA GLY A 134 -14.09 2.30 -13.11
C GLY A 134 -14.76 3.67 -12.91
N VAL A 135 -15.59 4.06 -13.88
CA VAL A 135 -16.31 5.35 -13.90
C VAL A 135 -17.31 5.46 -12.74
N PHE A 136 -17.97 4.34 -12.39
CA PHE A 136 -18.96 4.28 -11.31
C PHE A 136 -18.47 3.38 -10.17
N LYS A 137 -17.54 3.87 -9.34
CA LYS A 137 -16.94 3.11 -8.21
C LYS A 137 -17.96 2.40 -7.31
N LYS A 138 -19.13 3.01 -7.08
CA LYS A 138 -20.21 2.43 -6.26
C LYS A 138 -20.84 1.19 -6.87
N ARG A 139 -20.75 1.00 -8.19
CA ARG A 139 -21.36 -0.13 -8.92
C ARG A 139 -20.44 -1.33 -9.08
N THR A 140 -19.12 -1.10 -9.16
CA THR A 140 -18.14 -2.18 -9.34
C THR A 140 -17.80 -2.88 -8.03
N GLY A 141 -17.89 -2.18 -6.90
CA GLY A 141 -17.92 -2.79 -5.57
C GLY A 141 -16.57 -3.35 -5.11
N ARG A 142 -16.64 -4.15 -4.04
CA ARG A 142 -15.49 -4.67 -3.26
C ARG A 142 -15.45 -6.21 -3.21
N ILE A 143 -16.27 -6.86 -4.02
CA ILE A 143 -16.41 -8.32 -4.00
C ILE A 143 -15.35 -8.92 -4.92
N LEU A 144 -14.46 -9.72 -4.35
CA LEU A 144 -13.50 -10.56 -5.07
C LEU A 144 -13.79 -12.01 -4.67
N ASP A 145 -14.11 -12.84 -5.66
CA ASP A 145 -14.46 -14.26 -5.48
C ASP A 145 -15.56 -14.48 -4.43
N GLY A 146 -16.65 -13.71 -4.54
CA GLY A 146 -17.86 -13.88 -3.73
C GLY A 146 -17.82 -13.31 -2.31
N ARG A 147 -16.71 -12.68 -1.91
CA ARG A 147 -16.56 -12.07 -0.57
C ARG A 147 -15.81 -10.74 -0.60
N THR A 148 -15.85 -10.02 0.51
CA THR A 148 -14.94 -8.90 0.76
C THR A 148 -13.63 -9.40 1.40
N TRP A 149 -12.58 -8.62 1.19
CA TRP A 149 -11.25 -8.83 1.75
C TRP A 149 -10.86 -7.56 2.49
N ASP A 150 -11.06 -7.56 3.81
CA ASP A 150 -10.98 -6.35 4.65
C ASP A 150 -9.90 -6.49 5.75
N GLN A 151 -8.87 -7.31 5.52
CA GLN A 151 -7.86 -7.57 6.55
C GLN A 151 -7.05 -6.29 6.84
N MET A 152 -6.64 -6.15 8.10
CA MET A 152 -5.84 -5.04 8.61
C MET A 152 -4.64 -5.62 9.37
N PRO A 153 -3.51 -4.89 9.44
CA PRO A 153 -2.44 -5.28 10.36
C PRO A 153 -2.97 -5.24 11.78
N GLN A 154 -2.61 -6.27 12.56
CA GLN A 154 -2.94 -6.29 13.98
C GLN A 154 -2.20 -5.14 14.68
N PRO A 155 -2.82 -4.48 15.68
CA PRO A 155 -2.11 -3.55 16.54
C PRO A 155 -0.92 -4.31 17.13
N MET A 156 0.30 -3.82 16.90
CA MET A 156 1.47 -4.41 17.55
C MET A 156 1.24 -4.32 19.05
N SER A 157 1.21 -5.46 19.74
CA SER A 157 1.10 -5.49 21.20
C SER A 157 2.23 -4.67 21.82
N ALA A 158 1.89 -3.94 22.88
CA ALA A 158 2.80 -3.04 23.61
C ALA A 158 4.07 -3.76 24.09
#